data_AF-A0A660MA47-F1
#
_entry.id   AF-A0A660MA47-F1
#
_cell.length_a   1.000
_cell.length_b   1.000
_cell.length_c   1.000
_cell.angle_alpha   90.00
_cell.angle_beta   90.00
_cell.angle_gamma   90.00
#
_symmetry.space_group_name_H-M   'P 1'
#
loop_
_entity.id
_entity.type
_entity.pdbx_description
1 polymer ?
#
loop_
_entity_poly.entity_id
_entity_poly.type
_entity_poly.pdbx_seq_one_letter_code
_entity_poly.pdbx_strand_id
1 'polypeptide(L)'
;MIKKSFVYLMLLAVAAVLLLVNLYLWHLERNTQHRIADLQQQVGLHLRENKQLNDRNDALRIDVENLRSPDSYYSYEEKAREDYGMIGKNETYFVLPDSE
;
A
#
# COMPACT_ATOMS: atom_id res chain seq x y z
N MET A 1 -44.70 -16.96 -54.36
CA MET A 1 -44.06 -17.49 -53.14
C MET A 1 -42.61 -17.04 -52.97
N ILE A 2 -41.78 -17.03 -54.02
CA ILE A 2 -40.33 -16.69 -53.96
C ILE A 2 -40.03 -15.32 -53.33
N LYS A 3 -40.81 -14.26 -53.65
CA LYS A 3 -40.63 -12.93 -53.04
C LYS A 3 -40.83 -12.90 -51.52
N LYS A 4 -41.79 -13.68 -50.99
CA LYS A 4 -42.04 -13.75 -49.56
C LYS A 4 -40.92 -14.50 -48.83
N SER A 5 -40.45 -15.62 -49.38
CA SER A 5 -39.28 -16.34 -48.84
C SER A 5 -38.01 -15.48 -48.83
N PHE A 6 -37.80 -14.65 -49.85
CA PHE A 6 -36.67 -13.72 -49.86
C PHE A 6 -36.76 -12.67 -48.74
N VAL A 7 -37.95 -12.12 -48.50
CA VAL A 7 -38.19 -11.18 -47.39
C VAL A 7 -37.97 -11.86 -46.04
N TYR A 8 -38.44 -13.09 -45.84
CA TYR A 8 -38.19 -13.84 -44.60
C TYR A 8 -36.72 -14.18 -44.40
N LEU A 9 -35.98 -14.54 -45.45
CA LEU A 9 -34.53 -14.75 -45.39
C LEU A 9 -33.79 -13.47 -45.00
N MET A 10 -34.18 -12.33 -45.57
CA MET A 10 -33.59 -11.03 -45.22
C MET A 10 -33.87 -10.67 -43.76
N LEU A 11 -35.11 -10.87 -43.30
CA LEU A 11 -35.49 -10.65 -41.90
C LEU A 11 -34.70 -11.56 -40.94
N LEU A 12 -34.52 -12.84 -41.31
CA LEU A 12 -33.76 -13.79 -40.52
C LEU A 12 -32.26 -13.41 -40.44
N ALA A 13 -31.69 -12.94 -41.55
CA ALA A 13 -30.32 -12.44 -41.58
C ALA A 13 -30.14 -11.22 -40.66
N VAL A 14 -31.08 -10.25 -40.71
CA VAL A 14 -31.05 -9.08 -39.82
C VAL A 14 -31.20 -9.51 -38.36
N ALA A 15 -32.13 -10.41 -38.05
CA ALA A 15 -32.32 -10.94 -36.71
C ALA A 15 -31.06 -11.65 -36.19
N ALA A 16 -30.39 -12.45 -37.04
CA ALA A 16 -29.15 -13.12 -36.68
C ALA A 16 -28.01 -12.15 -36.38
N VAL A 17 -27.86 -11.09 -37.19
CA VAL A 17 -26.86 -10.04 -36.94
C VAL A 17 -27.15 -9.32 -35.62
N LEU A 18 -28.40 -8.97 -35.35
CA LEU A 18 -28.79 -8.36 -34.08
C LEU A 18 -28.49 -9.28 -32.90
N LEU A 19 -28.76 -10.57 -33.02
CA LEU A 19 -28.48 -11.56 -31.97
C LEU A 19 -26.97 -11.66 -31.69
N LEU A 20 -26.14 -11.69 -32.73
CA LEU A 20 -24.68 -11.71 -32.59
C LEU A 20 -24.15 -10.46 -31.87
N VAL A 21 -24.65 -9.28 -32.23
CA VAL A 21 -24.26 -8.02 -31.58
C VAL A 21 -24.66 -8.01 -30.10
N ASN A 22 -25.87 -8.47 -29.77
CA ASN A 22 -26.33 -8.55 -28.39
C ASN A 22 -25.50 -9.55 -27.55
N LEU A 23 -25.15 -10.71 -28.12
CA LEU A 23 -24.28 -11.68 -27.44
C LEU A 23 -22.87 -11.14 -27.20
N TYR A 24 -22.32 -10.42 -28.19
CA TYR A 24 -21.01 -9.79 -28.08
C TYR A 24 -20.98 -8.72 -26.98
N LEU A 25 -22.00 -7.85 -26.92
CA LEU A 25 -22.13 -6.82 -25.89
C LEU A 25 -22.25 -7.42 -24.49
N TRP A 26 -23.04 -8.48 -24.34
CA TRP A 26 -23.19 -9.16 -23.04
C TRP A 26 -21.89 -9.81 -22.56
N HIS A 27 -21.09 -10.35 -23.50
CA HIS A 27 -19.77 -10.88 -23.16
C HIS A 27 -18.79 -9.78 -22.74
N LEU A 28 -18.84 -8.62 -23.39
CA LEU A 28 -18.00 -7.47 -23.06
C LEU A 28 -18.32 -6.91 -21.68
N GLU A 29 -19.60 -6.80 -21.32
CA GLU A 29 -20.06 -6.29 -20.02
C GLU A 29 -19.72 -7.24 -18.87
N ARG A 30 -19.79 -8.56 -19.09
CA ARG A 30 -19.34 -9.54 -18.07
C ARG A 30 -17.84 -9.44 -17.80
N ASN A 31 -17.05 -9.21 -18.85
CA ASN A 31 -15.58 -9.19 -18.72
C ASN A 31 -15.08 -7.91 -18.01
N THR A 32 -15.81 -6.80 -18.14
CA THR A 32 -15.45 -5.54 -17.45
C THR A 32 -15.76 -5.58 -15.95
N GLN A 33 -16.86 -6.21 -15.53
CA GLN A 33 -17.18 -6.27 -14.10
C GLN A 33 -16.20 -7.12 -13.29
N HIS A 34 -15.75 -8.26 -13.84
CA HIS A 34 -14.75 -9.09 -13.16
C HIS A 34 -13.40 -8.39 -13.00
N ARG A 35 -12.95 -7.62 -14.00
CA ARG A 35 -11.70 -6.86 -13.92
C ARG A 35 -11.77 -5.73 -12.88
N ILE A 36 -12.91 -5.05 -12.76
CA ILE A 36 -13.07 -3.97 -11.78
C ILE A 36 -13.05 -4.52 -10.35
N ALA A 37 -13.71 -5.66 -10.09
CA ALA A 37 -13.72 -6.29 -8.77
C ALA A 37 -12.32 -6.73 -8.31
N ASP A 38 -11.53 -7.33 -9.21
CA ASP A 38 -10.18 -7.78 -8.90
C ASP A 38 -9.21 -6.61 -8.66
N LEU A 39 -9.32 -5.54 -9.48
CA LEU A 39 -8.57 -4.31 -9.28
C LEU A 39 -8.92 -3.62 -7.96
N GLN A 40 -10.21 -3.58 -7.59
CA GLN A 40 -10.63 -3.01 -6.30
C GLN A 40 -10.08 -3.80 -5.11
N GLN A 41 -10.03 -5.13 -5.22
CA GLN A 41 -9.45 -5.99 -4.19
C GLN A 41 -7.94 -5.74 -4.04
N GLN A 42 -7.20 -5.64 -5.15
CA GLN A 42 -5.76 -5.35 -5.12
C GLN A 42 -5.46 -3.96 -4.52
N VAL A 43 -6.22 -2.93 -4.89
CA VAL A 43 -6.09 -1.58 -4.30
C VAL A 43 -6.37 -1.60 -2.80
N GLY A 44 -7.39 -2.36 -2.36
CA GLY A 44 -7.71 -2.51 -0.94
C GLY A 44 -6.60 -3.17 -0.12
N LEU A 45 -5.88 -4.14 -0.69
CA LEU A 45 -4.74 -4.78 -0.04
C LEU A 45 -3.55 -3.82 0.07
N HIS A 46 -3.20 -3.13 -1.02
CA HIS A 46 -2.08 -2.17 -1.02
C HIS A 46 -2.33 -0.98 -0.09
N LEU A 47 -3.57 -0.50 0.02
CA LEU A 47 -3.92 0.58 0.95
C LEU A 47 -3.71 0.16 2.42
N ARG A 48 -4.03 -1.08 2.78
CA ARG A 48 -3.81 -1.60 4.13
C ARG A 48 -2.33 -1.74 4.46
N GLU A 49 -1.55 -2.27 3.52
CA GLU A 49 -0.10 -2.39 3.65
C GLU A 49 0.56 -1.02 3.77
N ASN A 50 0.20 -0.08 2.89
CA ASN A 50 0.73 1.27 2.92
C ASN A 50 0.37 1.98 4.23
N LYS A 51 -0.86 1.83 4.73
CA LYS A 51 -1.26 2.35 6.04
C LYS A 51 -0.39 1.79 7.16
N GLN A 52 -0.17 0.47 7.20
CA GLN A 52 0.68 -0.14 8.23
C GLN A 52 2.13 0.36 8.16
N LEU A 53 2.68 0.52 6.96
CA LEU A 53 4.01 1.09 6.77
C LEU A 53 4.07 2.56 7.21
N ASN A 54 3.03 3.33 6.94
CA ASN A 54 2.96 4.73 7.33
C ASN A 54 2.87 4.87 8.85
N ASP A 55 2.04 4.06 9.52
CA ASP A 55 1.93 4.04 10.98
C ASP A 55 3.29 3.69 11.64
N ARG A 56 4.05 2.76 11.06
CA ARG A 56 5.41 2.41 11.52
C ARG A 56 6.41 3.54 11.26
N ASN A 57 6.36 4.18 10.09
CA ASN A 57 7.22 5.31 9.77
C ASN A 57 6.95 6.50 10.69
N ASP A 58 5.68 6.78 11.02
CA ASP A 58 5.33 7.86 11.92
C ASP A 58 5.88 7.61 13.34
N ALA A 59 5.79 6.36 13.83
CA ALA A 59 6.41 5.98 15.10
C ALA A 59 7.95 6.13 15.06
N LEU A 60 8.60 5.59 14.03
CA LEU A 60 10.05 5.69 13.85
C LEU A 60 10.53 7.12 13.65
N ARG A 61 9.71 7.99 13.04
CA ARG A 61 10.07 9.39 12.85
C ARG A 61 10.16 10.13 14.17
N ILE A 62 9.28 9.83 15.13
CA ILE A 62 9.35 10.40 16.48
C ILE A 62 10.64 9.97 17.16
N ASP A 63 11.00 8.69 17.05
CA ASP A 63 12.24 8.17 17.60
C ASP A 63 13.45 8.86 16.95
N VAL A 64 13.49 8.93 15.61
CA VAL A 64 14.59 9.58 14.89
C VAL A 64 14.70 11.07 15.22
N GLU A 65 13.58 11.79 15.34
CA GLU A 65 13.56 13.20 15.75
C GLU A 65 14.16 13.35 17.15
N ASN A 66 13.75 12.52 18.11
CA ASN A 66 14.31 12.50 19.46
C ASN A 66 15.81 12.21 19.46
N LEU A 67 16.27 11.25 18.66
CA LEU A 67 17.69 10.90 18.55
C LEU A 67 18.52 11.98 17.83
N ARG A 68 17.90 12.81 16.97
CA ARG A 68 18.58 13.86 16.21
C ARG A 68 18.63 15.21 16.95
N SER A 69 17.83 15.39 17.98
CA SER A 69 17.84 16.59 18.83
C SER A 69 19.24 16.88 19.36
N PRO A 70 19.72 18.14 19.38
CA PRO A 70 21.03 18.49 19.94
C PRO A 70 21.22 18.01 21.40
N ASP A 71 20.13 17.92 22.15
CA ASP A 71 20.09 17.49 23.54
C ASP A 71 20.25 15.97 23.72
N SER A 72 20.05 15.17 22.65
CA SER A 72 20.18 13.70 22.71
C SER A 72 21.63 13.24 22.79
N TYR A 73 22.56 14.05 22.28
CA TYR A 73 24.00 13.76 22.31
C TYR A 73 24.49 13.52 23.74
N TYR A 74 23.96 14.28 24.72
CA TYR A 74 24.23 14.08 26.14
C TYR A 74 23.79 12.70 26.65
N SER A 75 22.62 12.21 26.23
CA SER A 75 22.12 10.90 26.63
C SER A 75 22.98 9.76 26.09
N TYR A 76 23.54 9.92 24.88
CA TYR A 76 24.48 8.94 24.32
C TYR A 76 25.84 8.96 25.03
N GLU A 77 26.37 10.13 25.36
CA GLU A 77 27.62 10.25 26.12
C GLU A 77 27.47 9.67 27.53
N GLU A 78 26.36 9.94 28.21
CA GLU A 78 26.07 9.40 29.53
C GLU A 78 26.00 7.87 29.51
N LYS A 79 25.32 7.29 28.52
CA LYS A 79 25.29 5.84 28.31
C LYS A 79 26.65 5.25 27.93
N ALA A 80 27.45 5.96 27.14
CA ALA A 80 28.80 5.51 26.80
C ALA A 80 29.74 5.51 28.03
N ARG A 81 29.57 6.46 28.96
CA ARG A 81 30.27 6.49 30.25
C ARG A 81 29.83 5.34 31.15
N GLU A 82 28.52 5.09 31.27
CA GLU A 82 27.95 4.06 32.14
C GLU A 82 28.22 2.63 31.65
N ASP A 83 27.93 2.33 30.37
CA ASP A 83 28.01 0.97 29.83
C ASP A 83 29.43 0.57 29.41
N TYR A 84 30.23 1.54 28.92
CA TYR A 84 31.52 1.27 28.27
C TYR A 84 32.71 1.99 28.92
N GLY A 85 32.49 2.81 29.95
CA GLY A 85 33.56 3.58 30.59
C GLY A 85 34.26 4.56 29.65
N MET A 86 33.62 4.95 28.56
CA MET A 86 34.20 5.87 27.57
C MET A 86 34.17 7.30 28.10
N ILE A 87 35.28 7.77 28.64
CA ILE A 87 35.45 9.13 29.17
C ILE A 87 36.30 9.96 28.20
N GLY A 88 35.92 11.22 27.97
CA GLY A 88 36.67 12.12 27.09
C GLY A 88 38.08 12.41 27.61
N LYS A 89 39.04 12.69 26.70
CA LYS A 89 40.46 12.96 27.05
C LYS A 89 40.68 14.12 28.03
N ASN A 90 39.73 15.05 28.12
CA ASN A 90 39.78 16.23 28.99
C ASN A 90 38.61 16.26 29.99
N GLU A 91 38.04 15.09 30.32
CA GLU A 91 36.89 14.97 31.20
C GLU A 91 37.27 14.27 32.51
N THR A 92 36.76 14.79 33.64
CA THR A 92 36.91 14.17 34.96
C THR A 92 35.56 13.60 35.38
N TYR A 93 35.43 12.27 35.35
CA TYR A 93 34.20 11.57 35.71
C TYR A 93 34.22 11.17 37.20
N PHE A 94 33.16 11.49 37.92
CA PHE A 94 32.98 11.15 39.33
C PHE A 94 31.90 10.08 39.46
N VAL A 95 32.29 8.88 39.94
CA VAL A 95 31.34 7.86 40.36
C VAL A 95 31.16 7.98 41.85
N LEU A 96 29.96 8.30 42.29
CA LEU A 96 29.61 8.27 43.71
C LEU A 96 29.35 6.81 44.09
N PRO A 97 30.04 6.26 45.10
CA PRO A 97 29.66 4.94 45.61
C PRO A 97 28.26 5.03 46.19
N ASP A 98 27.41 4.04 45.87
CA ASP A 98 26.10 3.89 46.50
C ASP A 98 26.32 3.84 48.02
N SER A 99 25.85 4.87 48.71
CA SER A 99 25.79 4.88 50.15
C SER A 99 24.74 3.86 50.57
N GLU A 100 25.18 2.72 51.12
CA GLU A 100 24.33 1.80 51.88
C GLU A 100 23.58 2.50 53.03
#